data_AF-A0A1R3KA66-F1
#
_entry.id   AF-A0A1R3KA66-F1
#
_cell.length_a   1.000
_cell.length_b   1.000
_cell.length_c   1.000
_cell.angle_alpha   90.00
_cell.angle_beta   90.00
_cell.angle_gamma   90.00
#
_symmetry.space_group_name_H-M   'P 1'
#
loop_
_entity.id
_entity.type
_entity.pdbx_description
1 polymer ?
#
loop_
_entity_poly.entity_id
_entity_poly.type
_entity_poly.pdbx_seq_one_letter_code
_entity_poly.pdbx_strand_id
1 'polypeptide(L)'
;MSLTDPEVVDCSVFPICQCKFEHFSREFIKEYRASHPESSGLKAATKAASDAWKVMSAEDKEKYTRRSREVWDNYLSTVPARVPKPRKQTKLVTRCSPGRLFNVLQRLTSEQKNAVKSMGFGSLLGLRCRTLRRSLCLWLLERFNPARRSLEICGERIPLSPRDVEHVMGLAACGKDVVNSGPDDLIAELRHSYNATNRGISVRLLEERLAAPEAGEDFKRSFILYALGTLLSPTARLDVSPSFLHFLINMDVVHQYNWGKFLLDRLVREVSRFRQGKQRAVGGCLLFLQLFYYESISIEGAGSSAPMVVPCLSSWGEEEITEREKREREFGGYGRGEMTRKDRFLGSELAEYRVQVEGLSGDKISSSIVHNPMFEREGTQATEDQMNGDFSMEEENVARFSKSKGMICGDMELIVEAGRTACRNREYGCSETVDYTSNNDHEENCIFAPCACPLTNCNFVGSSEQLSLHFSSKHWDSGRRFRYNIPLHVTLGMNEHFLVLQAEEDGILFILNKAGVESIGNMVTVTCIAPSSLKEKFLYDLISGSAKGISSLRLKSLTENFPGRVEGFPPLDFLLIPYRFLGPSGELNLEVCIWNSTELGSDCP
;
A
#
# COMPACT_ATOMS: atom_id res chain seq x y z
N MET A 1 57.45 -30.42 -14.89
CA MET A 1 58.23 -29.17 -14.91
C MET A 1 57.66 -28.35 -16.05
N SER A 2 57.17 -27.14 -15.90
CA SER A 2 57.42 -26.10 -14.92
C SER A 2 56.21 -25.15 -14.94
N LEU A 3 55.75 -24.78 -13.76
CA LEU A 3 54.85 -23.66 -13.55
C LEU A 3 55.60 -22.37 -13.93
N THR A 4 55.05 -21.59 -14.86
CA THR A 4 55.49 -20.22 -15.13
C THR A 4 54.34 -19.27 -14.79
N ASP A 5 54.64 -18.43 -13.79
CA ASP A 5 54.15 -17.10 -13.45
C ASP A 5 52.64 -16.75 -13.59
N PRO A 6 51.98 -16.35 -12.49
CA PRO A 6 50.71 -15.63 -12.58
C PRO A 6 50.96 -14.20 -13.06
N GLU A 7 50.32 -13.84 -14.17
CA GLU A 7 50.27 -12.49 -14.72
C GLU A 7 49.94 -11.46 -13.63
N VAL A 8 50.79 -10.46 -13.54
CA VAL A 8 50.58 -9.23 -12.79
C VAL A 8 49.34 -8.55 -13.34
N VAL A 9 48.25 -8.58 -12.58
CA VAL A 9 47.06 -7.77 -12.88
C VAL A 9 47.44 -6.30 -12.77
N ASP A 10 47.53 -5.62 -13.91
CA ASP A 10 47.66 -4.18 -13.99
C ASP A 10 46.45 -3.52 -13.34
N CYS A 11 46.64 -3.02 -12.11
CA CYS A 11 45.59 -2.40 -11.29
C CYS A 11 45.28 -0.94 -11.69
N SER A 12 45.64 -0.50 -12.88
CA SER A 12 45.51 0.91 -13.31
C SER A 12 44.12 1.32 -13.85
N VAL A 13 43.12 0.42 -13.91
CA VAL A 13 41.86 0.70 -14.64
C VAL A 13 40.64 1.02 -13.75
N PHE A 14 40.73 0.96 -12.41
CA PHE A 14 39.67 1.47 -11.53
C PHE A 14 40.28 2.06 -10.24
N PRO A 15 40.11 3.36 -9.92
CA PRO A 15 40.48 3.84 -8.61
C PRO A 15 39.49 3.26 -7.59
N ILE A 16 39.93 2.23 -6.86
CA ILE A 16 39.27 1.81 -5.62
C ILE A 16 39.21 3.08 -4.76
N CYS A 17 38.01 3.53 -4.38
CA CYS A 17 37.85 4.69 -3.50
C CYS A 17 38.52 4.38 -2.15
N GLN A 18 39.75 4.87 -1.97
CA GLN A 18 40.55 4.62 -0.78
C GLN A 18 39.96 5.39 0.40
N CYS A 19 39.61 4.67 1.46
CA CYS A 19 39.12 5.29 2.70
C CYS A 19 40.27 5.92 3.49
N LYS A 20 39.95 6.80 4.45
CA LYS A 20 40.95 7.52 5.27
C LYS A 20 41.98 6.61 5.93
N PHE A 21 41.54 5.45 6.42
CA PHE A 21 42.41 4.45 7.03
C PHE A 21 43.38 3.82 6.04
N GLU A 22 43.02 3.72 4.76
CA GLU A 22 43.84 3.09 3.73
C GLU A 22 44.99 3.98 3.27
N HIS A 23 44.77 5.30 3.25
CA HIS A 23 45.85 6.27 3.07
C HIS A 23 46.85 6.22 4.23
N PHE A 24 46.35 6.19 5.47
CA PHE A 24 47.18 6.10 6.66
C PHE A 24 47.94 4.78 6.74
N SER A 25 47.26 3.64 6.54
CA SER A 25 47.85 2.32 6.71
C SER A 25 48.95 2.08 5.70
N ARG A 26 48.85 2.59 4.47
CA ARG A 26 49.92 2.49 3.47
C ARG A 26 51.18 3.25 3.88
N GLU A 27 51.04 4.47 4.41
CA GLU A 27 52.20 5.26 4.89
C GLU A 27 52.79 4.62 6.14
N PHE A 28 51.93 4.25 7.10
CA PHE A 28 52.35 3.60 8.35
C PHE A 28 53.05 2.26 8.10
N ILE A 29 52.51 1.40 7.23
CA ILE A 29 53.12 0.10 6.91
C ILE A 29 54.48 0.28 6.23
N LYS A 30 54.65 1.34 5.41
CA LYS A 30 55.94 1.65 4.78
C LYS A 30 57.00 2.03 5.82
N GLU A 31 56.65 2.90 6.77
CA GLU A 31 57.55 3.34 7.84
C GLU A 31 57.81 2.22 8.88
N TYR A 32 56.79 1.45 9.22
CA TYR A 32 56.88 0.33 10.15
C TYR A 32 57.82 -0.77 9.63
N ARG A 33 57.74 -1.08 8.32
CA ARG A 33 58.67 -2.05 7.69
C ARG A 33 60.11 -1.55 7.64
N ALA A 34 60.32 -0.25 7.50
CA ALA A 34 61.66 0.33 7.48
C ALA A 34 62.31 0.33 8.88
N SER A 35 61.51 0.48 9.94
CA SER A 35 61.98 0.53 11.33
C SER A 35 61.99 -0.83 12.04
N HIS A 36 61.31 -1.85 11.51
CA HIS A 36 61.22 -3.19 12.10
C HIS A 36 61.50 -4.30 11.06
N PRO A 37 62.76 -4.45 10.58
CA PRO A 37 63.13 -5.43 9.55
C PRO A 37 62.91 -6.88 9.97
N GLU A 38 62.96 -7.14 11.28
CA GLU A 38 62.82 -8.46 11.91
C GLU A 38 61.34 -8.88 12.10
N SER A 39 60.38 -7.98 11.85
CA SER A 39 58.96 -8.24 12.13
C SER A 39 58.29 -9.12 11.07
N SER A 40 57.46 -10.07 11.51
CA SER A 40 56.84 -11.08 10.64
C SER A 40 55.70 -10.52 9.77
N GLY A 41 56.06 -9.94 8.63
CA GLY A 41 55.21 -9.80 7.44
C GLY A 41 54.07 -8.79 7.50
N LEU A 42 53.34 -8.68 6.36
CA LEU A 42 52.27 -7.71 6.12
C LEU A 42 51.17 -7.73 7.21
N LYS A 43 50.90 -8.88 7.82
CA LYS A 43 49.87 -9.02 8.87
C LYS A 43 50.25 -8.27 10.16
N ALA A 44 51.50 -8.35 10.60
CA ALA A 44 51.97 -7.65 11.79
C ALA A 44 51.94 -6.13 11.59
N ALA A 45 52.44 -5.65 10.44
CA ALA A 45 52.42 -4.22 10.10
C ALA A 45 51.00 -3.66 9.95
N THR A 46 50.06 -4.44 9.40
CA THR A 46 48.66 -4.01 9.26
C THR A 46 47.95 -3.94 10.61
N LYS A 47 48.27 -4.86 11.54
CA LYS A 47 47.74 -4.82 12.90
C LYS A 47 48.28 -3.60 13.66
N ALA A 48 49.59 -3.33 13.58
CA ALA A 48 50.20 -2.15 14.17
C ALA A 48 49.60 -0.84 13.61
N ALA A 49 49.33 -0.78 12.31
CA ALA A 49 48.63 0.35 11.71
C ALA A 49 47.20 0.49 12.28
N SER A 50 46.45 -0.59 12.40
CA SER A 50 45.09 -0.56 12.97
C SER A 50 45.09 -0.03 14.41
N ASP A 51 46.03 -0.50 15.24
CA ASP A 51 46.11 -0.10 16.64
C ASP A 51 46.57 1.36 16.78
N ALA A 52 47.56 1.79 15.99
CA ALA A 52 47.98 3.19 15.91
C ALA A 52 46.85 4.12 15.45
N TRP A 53 46.04 3.69 14.47
CA TRP A 53 44.90 4.47 14.00
C TRP A 53 43.81 4.64 15.06
N LYS A 54 43.58 3.64 15.91
CA LYS A 54 42.56 3.73 16.98
C LYS A 54 42.92 4.78 18.02
N VAL A 55 44.19 4.86 18.40
CA VAL A 55 44.68 5.80 19.42
C VAL A 55 45.02 7.19 18.87
N MET A 56 45.04 7.35 17.55
CA MET A 56 45.34 8.62 16.89
C MET A 56 44.23 9.67 17.13
N SER A 57 44.64 10.92 17.36
CA SER A 57 43.75 12.05 17.64
C SER A 57 42.84 12.38 16.45
N ALA A 58 41.76 13.11 16.70
CA ALA A 58 40.88 13.59 15.63
C ALA A 58 41.60 14.55 14.66
N GLU A 59 42.51 15.37 15.19
CA GLU A 59 43.31 16.34 14.43
C GLU A 59 44.27 15.64 13.46
N ASP A 60 44.95 14.58 13.90
CA ASP A 60 45.84 13.80 13.04
C ASP A 60 45.07 13.01 11.97
N LYS A 61 43.85 12.56 12.29
CA LYS A 61 42.93 11.92 11.33
C LYS A 61 42.38 12.88 10.28
N GLU A 62 42.39 14.19 10.55
CA GLU A 62 41.94 15.24 9.63
C GLU A 62 42.77 15.25 8.33
N LYS A 63 44.08 15.01 8.43
CA LYS A 63 45.00 14.95 7.27
C LYS A 63 44.59 13.88 6.26
N TYR A 64 44.28 12.68 6.75
CA TYR A 64 43.85 11.56 5.91
C TYR A 64 42.39 11.71 5.45
N THR A 65 41.58 12.42 6.23
CA THR A 65 40.22 12.84 5.84
C THR A 65 40.25 13.74 4.62
N ARG A 66 41.10 14.76 4.65
CA ARG A 66 41.23 15.75 3.57
C ARG A 66 41.71 15.09 2.27
N ARG A 67 42.76 14.27 2.37
CA ARG A 67 43.32 13.56 1.21
C ARG A 67 42.33 12.57 0.58
N SER A 68 41.53 11.86 1.39
CA SER A 68 40.48 10.96 0.88
C SER A 68 39.36 11.74 0.16
N ARG A 69 38.98 12.93 0.66
CA ARG A 69 38.02 13.81 -0.01
C ARG A 69 38.54 14.35 -1.33
N GLU A 70 39.77 14.85 -1.37
CA GLU A 70 40.39 15.37 -2.60
C GLU A 70 40.45 14.33 -3.72
N VAL A 71 40.79 13.08 -3.39
CA VAL A 71 40.78 11.97 -4.35
C VAL A 71 39.36 11.68 -4.86
N TRP A 72 38.36 11.78 -3.98
CA TRP A 72 36.97 11.54 -4.32
C TRP A 72 36.37 12.66 -5.18
N ASP A 73 36.69 13.92 -4.87
CA ASP A 73 36.28 15.09 -5.63
C ASP A 73 36.90 15.09 -7.04
N ASN A 74 38.16 14.65 -7.15
CA ASN A 74 38.85 14.51 -8.43
C ASN A 74 38.31 13.31 -9.26
N TYR A 75 37.82 12.27 -8.60
CA TYR A 75 37.08 11.19 -9.26
C TYR A 75 35.72 11.68 -9.79
N LEU A 76 34.97 12.44 -8.99
CA LEU A 76 33.69 13.00 -9.41
C LEU A 76 33.81 13.99 -10.58
N SER A 77 34.88 14.78 -10.61
CA SER A 77 35.13 15.76 -11.68
C SER A 77 35.52 15.11 -13.02
N THR A 78 36.02 13.86 -12.99
CA THR A 78 36.52 13.14 -14.18
C THR A 78 35.52 12.13 -14.74
N VAL A 79 34.39 11.87 -14.05
CA VAL A 79 33.38 10.90 -14.50
C VAL A 79 32.25 11.59 -15.26
N PRO A 80 32.00 11.25 -16.55
CA PRO A 80 30.85 11.78 -17.29
C PRO A 80 29.52 11.37 -16.63
N ALA A 81 28.58 12.30 -16.55
CA ALA A 81 27.23 12.05 -16.03
C ALA A 81 26.55 10.90 -16.80
N ARG A 82 26.30 9.77 -16.12
CA ARG A 82 25.58 8.64 -16.70
C ARG A 82 24.08 8.90 -16.69
N VAL A 83 23.49 9.06 -17.86
CA VAL A 83 22.04 8.93 -18.06
C VAL A 83 21.62 7.50 -17.65
N PRO A 84 20.60 7.30 -16.78
CA PRO A 84 20.11 5.98 -16.45
C PRO A 84 19.53 5.34 -17.72
N LYS A 85 20.26 4.42 -18.35
CA LYS A 85 19.69 3.61 -19.43
C LYS A 85 18.60 2.70 -18.83
N PRO A 86 17.40 2.58 -19.45
CA PRO A 86 16.45 1.55 -19.09
C PRO A 86 17.13 0.20 -19.21
N ARG A 87 17.18 -0.57 -18.12
CA ARG A 87 17.71 -1.93 -18.17
C ARG A 87 16.74 -2.77 -18.99
N LYS A 88 17.13 -3.13 -20.23
CA LYS A 88 16.47 -4.19 -21.00
C LYS A 88 16.68 -5.50 -20.23
N GLN A 89 15.75 -5.83 -19.34
CA GLN A 89 15.88 -6.98 -18.45
C GLN A 89 15.20 -8.19 -19.08
N THR A 90 15.97 -9.04 -19.74
CA THR A 90 15.48 -10.22 -20.48
C THR A 90 15.01 -11.38 -19.59
N LYS A 91 15.21 -11.32 -18.26
CA LYS A 91 14.82 -12.39 -17.33
C LYS A 91 14.17 -11.84 -16.05
N LEU A 92 12.90 -12.16 -15.84
CA LEU A 92 12.16 -11.87 -14.61
C LEU A 92 12.80 -12.61 -13.43
N VAL A 93 13.24 -11.86 -12.43
CA VAL A 93 13.67 -12.41 -11.13
C VAL A 93 12.63 -12.01 -10.10
N THR A 94 11.99 -12.98 -9.46
CA THR A 94 10.99 -12.77 -8.40
C THR A 94 11.11 -13.87 -7.35
N ARG A 95 10.61 -13.59 -6.14
CA ARG A 95 10.44 -14.58 -5.07
C ARG A 95 9.01 -15.09 -4.94
N CYS A 96 8.07 -14.52 -5.69
CA CYS A 96 6.71 -15.03 -5.81
C CYS A 96 6.76 -16.46 -6.38
N SER A 97 6.35 -17.44 -5.58
CA SER A 97 6.50 -18.86 -5.86
C SER A 97 5.24 -19.63 -5.42
N PRO A 98 4.20 -19.65 -6.26
CA PRO A 98 2.97 -20.42 -6.01
C PRO A 98 3.27 -21.89 -5.72
N GLY A 99 4.19 -22.51 -6.46
CA GLY A 99 4.57 -23.91 -6.30
C GLY A 99 5.12 -24.26 -4.91
N ARG A 100 5.84 -23.34 -4.24
CA ARG A 100 6.29 -23.57 -2.86
C ARG A 100 5.13 -23.65 -1.89
N LEU A 101 4.19 -22.71 -1.99
CA LEU A 101 2.97 -22.75 -1.18
C LEU A 101 2.13 -23.99 -1.50
N PHE A 102 1.92 -24.29 -2.79
CA PHE A 102 1.21 -25.48 -3.24
C PHE A 102 1.73 -26.76 -2.57
N ASN A 103 3.04 -26.97 -2.58
CA ASN A 103 3.66 -28.15 -1.97
C ASN A 103 3.42 -28.26 -0.46
N VAL A 104 3.39 -27.14 0.25
CA VAL A 104 3.01 -27.13 1.69
C VAL A 104 1.54 -27.49 1.85
N LEU A 105 0.65 -26.89 1.06
CA LEU A 105 -0.80 -27.12 1.16
C LEU A 105 -1.19 -28.58 0.96
N GLN A 106 -0.49 -29.31 0.08
CA GLN A 106 -0.73 -30.74 -0.15
C GLN A 106 -0.37 -31.63 1.05
N ARG A 107 0.53 -31.17 1.93
CA ARG A 107 1.00 -31.93 3.10
C ARG A 107 0.21 -31.62 4.38
N LEU A 108 -0.65 -30.60 4.37
CA LEU A 108 -1.39 -30.19 5.56
C LEU A 108 -2.41 -31.25 5.98
N THR A 109 -2.49 -31.51 7.29
CA THR A 109 -3.52 -32.36 7.91
C THR A 109 -4.89 -31.68 7.85
N SER A 110 -5.96 -32.44 8.13
CA SER A 110 -7.32 -31.88 8.20
C SER A 110 -7.46 -30.78 9.25
N GLU A 111 -6.81 -30.95 10.41
CA GLU A 111 -6.80 -29.94 11.48
C GLU A 111 -6.07 -28.67 11.06
N GLN A 112 -4.90 -28.81 10.42
CA GLN A 112 -4.15 -27.68 9.88
C GLN A 112 -4.92 -26.94 8.79
N LYS A 113 -5.63 -27.67 7.91
CA LYS A 113 -6.54 -27.06 6.91
C LYS A 113 -7.67 -26.28 7.59
N ASN A 114 -8.25 -26.80 8.67
CA ASN A 114 -9.26 -26.09 9.45
C ASN A 114 -8.67 -24.84 10.13
N ALA A 115 -7.45 -24.92 10.65
CA ALA A 115 -6.74 -23.76 11.18
C ALA A 115 -6.52 -22.68 10.10
N VAL A 116 -6.10 -23.05 8.89
CA VAL A 116 -5.96 -22.13 7.74
C VAL A 116 -7.29 -21.44 7.41
N LYS A 117 -8.40 -22.19 7.39
CA LYS A 117 -9.75 -21.62 7.20
C LYS A 117 -10.11 -20.64 8.30
N SER A 118 -9.87 -20.99 9.57
CA SER A 118 -10.20 -20.15 10.73
C SER A 118 -9.49 -18.78 10.73
N MET A 119 -8.34 -18.67 10.06
CA MET A 119 -7.58 -17.42 9.96
C MET A 119 -7.99 -16.54 8.77
N GLY A 120 -8.98 -16.95 7.97
CA GLY A 120 -9.39 -16.21 6.76
C GLY A 120 -8.55 -16.51 5.51
N PHE A 121 -7.73 -17.58 5.52
CA PHE A 121 -6.89 -17.99 4.39
C PHE A 121 -7.37 -19.28 3.71
N GLY A 122 -8.61 -19.69 3.97
CA GLY A 122 -9.18 -20.95 3.48
C GLY A 122 -9.16 -21.10 1.95
N SER A 123 -9.34 -20.00 1.23
CA SER A 123 -9.26 -19.92 -0.24
C SER A 123 -7.94 -20.43 -0.82
N LEU A 124 -6.82 -20.18 -0.12
CA LEU A 124 -5.50 -20.62 -0.57
C LEU A 124 -5.37 -22.13 -0.65
N LEU A 125 -6.18 -22.90 0.12
CA LEU A 125 -6.22 -24.36 0.03
C LEU A 125 -6.65 -24.84 -1.37
N GLY A 126 -7.39 -24.01 -2.10
CA GLY A 126 -7.82 -24.26 -3.48
C GLY A 126 -6.79 -23.86 -4.54
N LEU A 127 -5.56 -23.49 -4.17
CA LEU A 127 -4.51 -23.13 -5.12
C LEU A 127 -4.17 -24.31 -6.04
N ARG A 128 -4.32 -24.11 -7.36
CA ARG A 128 -3.93 -25.11 -8.39
C ARG A 128 -2.74 -24.66 -9.24
N CYS A 129 -2.55 -23.36 -9.42
CA CYS A 129 -1.45 -22.79 -10.19
C CYS A 129 -0.12 -22.94 -9.43
N ARG A 130 0.88 -23.60 -10.04
CA ARG A 130 2.20 -23.86 -9.43
C ARG A 130 3.27 -22.96 -10.02
N THR A 131 3.09 -22.53 -11.27
CA THR A 131 4.09 -21.79 -12.04
C THR A 131 3.64 -20.39 -12.44
N LEU A 132 4.56 -19.43 -12.32
CA LEU A 132 4.40 -18.10 -12.91
C LEU A 132 4.87 -18.12 -14.36
N ARG A 133 4.02 -17.66 -15.27
CA ARG A 133 4.32 -17.45 -16.68
C ARG A 133 5.12 -16.16 -16.82
N ARG A 134 6.44 -16.31 -16.88
CA ARG A 134 7.41 -15.19 -16.80
C ARG A 134 7.19 -14.15 -17.89
N SER A 135 6.87 -14.57 -19.12
CA SER A 135 6.58 -13.68 -20.24
C SER A 135 5.36 -12.81 -19.97
N LEU A 136 4.26 -13.41 -19.49
CA LEU A 136 3.05 -12.68 -19.12
C LEU A 136 3.30 -11.74 -17.94
N CYS A 137 3.98 -12.20 -16.89
CA CYS A 137 4.31 -11.36 -15.74
C CYS A 137 5.15 -10.13 -16.15
N LEU A 138 6.14 -10.28 -17.03
CA LEU A 138 6.91 -9.15 -17.56
C LEU A 138 6.03 -8.19 -18.35
N TRP A 139 5.20 -8.73 -19.23
CA TRP A 139 4.28 -7.96 -20.05
C TRP A 139 3.28 -7.14 -19.20
N LEU A 140 2.76 -7.73 -18.12
CA LEU A 140 1.91 -7.06 -17.15
C LEU A 140 2.67 -5.99 -16.35
N LEU A 141 3.90 -6.28 -15.92
CA LEU A 141 4.74 -5.33 -15.19
C LEU A 141 5.12 -4.10 -16.01
N GLU A 142 5.26 -4.23 -17.33
CA GLU A 142 5.45 -3.09 -18.25
C GLU A 142 4.21 -2.18 -18.27
N ARG A 143 3.01 -2.77 -18.17
CA ARG A 143 1.70 -2.09 -18.27
C ARG A 143 1.10 -1.69 -16.92
N PHE A 144 1.72 -2.07 -15.81
CA PHE A 144 1.25 -1.76 -14.48
C PHE A 144 1.63 -0.35 -14.07
N ASN A 145 0.67 0.53 -13.81
CA ASN A 145 0.91 1.87 -13.30
C ASN A 145 0.79 1.89 -11.76
N PRO A 146 1.91 1.97 -11.00
CA PRO A 146 1.86 1.94 -9.54
C PRO A 146 1.23 3.20 -8.93
N ALA A 147 1.34 4.36 -9.58
CA ALA A 147 0.75 5.60 -9.08
C ALA A 147 -0.79 5.57 -9.17
N ARG A 148 -1.29 4.99 -10.27
CA ARG A 148 -2.74 4.90 -10.55
C ARG A 148 -3.36 3.56 -10.15
N ARG A 149 -2.58 2.63 -9.60
CA ARG A 149 -2.98 1.26 -9.22
C ARG A 149 -3.77 0.57 -10.33
N SER A 150 -3.30 0.66 -11.57
CA SER A 150 -4.05 0.19 -12.75
C SER A 150 -3.16 -0.55 -13.74
N LEU A 151 -3.75 -1.42 -14.55
CA LEU A 151 -3.13 -2.01 -15.74
C LEU A 151 -3.61 -1.27 -16.99
N GLU A 152 -2.72 -1.11 -17.97
CA GLU A 152 -3.06 -0.61 -19.31
C GLU A 152 -3.05 -1.79 -20.29
N ILE A 153 -4.23 -2.33 -20.61
CA ILE A 153 -4.42 -3.54 -21.43
C ILE A 153 -5.46 -3.22 -22.49
N CYS A 154 -5.24 -3.65 -23.74
CA CYS A 154 -6.13 -3.38 -24.88
C CYS A 154 -6.41 -1.88 -25.12
N GLY A 155 -5.50 -0.98 -24.70
CA GLY A 155 -5.71 0.47 -24.77
C GLY A 155 -6.61 1.04 -23.67
N GLU A 156 -7.16 0.18 -22.81
CA GLU A 156 -8.00 0.56 -21.69
C GLU A 156 -7.23 0.58 -20.36
N ARG A 157 -7.69 1.45 -19.46
CA ARG A 157 -7.23 1.51 -18.08
C ARG A 157 -8.10 0.60 -17.24
N ILE A 158 -7.48 -0.39 -16.61
CA ILE A 158 -8.14 -1.33 -15.70
C ILE A 158 -7.64 -1.04 -14.27
N PRO A 159 -8.40 -0.29 -13.44
CA PRO A 159 -8.01 -0.03 -12.06
C PRO A 159 -8.16 -1.29 -11.21
N LEU A 160 -7.18 -1.54 -10.33
CA LEU A 160 -7.16 -2.66 -9.39
C LEU A 160 -7.59 -2.18 -8.01
N SER A 161 -8.45 -2.96 -7.37
CA SER A 161 -9.03 -2.71 -6.05
C SER A 161 -8.87 -3.92 -5.12
N PRO A 162 -9.04 -3.75 -3.80
CA PRO A 162 -9.08 -4.87 -2.86
C PRO A 162 -10.13 -5.94 -3.23
N ARG A 163 -11.28 -5.55 -3.80
CA ARG A 163 -12.32 -6.49 -4.26
C ARG A 163 -11.86 -7.39 -5.39
N ASP A 164 -10.98 -6.89 -6.26
CA ASP A 164 -10.37 -7.73 -7.30
C ASP A 164 -9.46 -8.80 -6.67
N VAL A 165 -8.78 -8.47 -5.57
CA VAL A 165 -7.97 -9.45 -4.81
C VAL A 165 -8.87 -10.49 -4.15
N GLU A 166 -10.00 -10.08 -3.58
CA GLU A 166 -10.98 -11.01 -3.01
C GLU A 166 -11.55 -11.95 -4.07
N HIS A 167 -11.93 -11.44 -5.23
CA HIS A 167 -12.45 -12.26 -6.32
C HIS A 167 -11.40 -13.24 -6.87
N VAL A 168 -10.17 -12.77 -7.07
CA VAL A 168 -9.11 -13.58 -7.69
C VAL A 168 -8.46 -14.54 -6.69
N MET A 169 -8.14 -14.07 -5.49
CA MET A 169 -7.36 -14.80 -4.48
C MET A 169 -8.20 -15.35 -3.33
N GLY A 170 -9.44 -14.86 -3.14
CA GLY A 170 -10.30 -15.22 -2.01
C GLY A 170 -9.85 -14.65 -0.67
N LEU A 171 -9.21 -13.47 -0.67
CA LEU A 171 -8.74 -12.78 0.54
C LEU A 171 -9.63 -11.57 0.82
N ALA A 172 -10.10 -11.43 2.06
CA ALA A 172 -11.07 -10.41 2.46
C ALA A 172 -10.67 -8.99 1.98
N ALA A 173 -11.59 -8.31 1.28
CA ALA A 173 -11.41 -6.94 0.78
C ALA A 173 -11.81 -5.84 1.79
N CYS A 174 -12.41 -6.24 2.92
CA CYS A 174 -12.85 -5.37 4.00
C CYS A 174 -12.27 -5.83 5.35
N GLY A 175 -12.42 -4.99 6.38
CA GLY A 175 -11.93 -5.27 7.73
C GLY A 175 -10.87 -4.28 8.19
N LYS A 176 -10.14 -4.65 9.24
CA LYS A 176 -9.11 -3.82 9.87
C LYS A 176 -7.86 -3.74 9.01
N ASP A 177 -7.21 -2.58 8.97
CA ASP A 177 -5.93 -2.43 8.28
C ASP A 177 -4.81 -3.19 9.00
N VAL A 178 -3.95 -3.86 8.23
CA VAL A 178 -2.81 -4.61 8.77
C VAL A 178 -1.68 -3.63 9.09
N VAL A 179 -1.43 -3.42 10.38
CA VAL A 179 -0.32 -2.60 10.87
C VAL A 179 0.90 -3.48 11.13
N ASN A 180 1.97 -3.29 10.36
CA ASN A 180 3.21 -4.07 10.45
C ASN A 180 4.36 -3.29 11.11
N SER A 181 4.02 -2.41 12.05
CA SER A 181 4.97 -1.55 12.78
C SER A 181 4.59 -1.52 14.25
N GLY A 182 5.58 -1.58 15.11
CA GLY A 182 5.40 -1.43 16.55
C GLY A 182 6.76 -1.45 17.27
N PRO A 183 6.75 -1.24 18.59
CA PRO A 183 7.94 -1.39 19.42
C PRO A 183 8.55 -2.81 19.32
N ASP A 184 9.88 -2.89 19.17
CA ASP A 184 10.60 -4.16 18.94
C ASP A 184 10.51 -5.12 20.15
N ASP A 185 10.31 -4.57 21.35
CA ASP A 185 10.09 -5.30 22.61
C ASP A 185 8.80 -6.13 22.59
N LEU A 186 7.72 -5.64 21.95
CA LEU A 186 6.46 -6.39 21.85
C LEU A 186 6.58 -7.70 21.07
N ILE A 187 7.59 -7.81 20.20
CA ILE A 187 7.84 -9.00 19.39
C ILE A 187 9.14 -9.70 19.78
N ALA A 188 9.81 -9.32 20.87
CA ALA A 188 11.12 -9.86 21.23
C ALA A 188 11.11 -11.39 21.40
N GLU A 189 10.11 -11.93 22.09
CA GLU A 189 9.94 -13.37 22.29
C GLU A 189 9.70 -14.11 20.96
N LEU A 190 8.83 -13.56 20.11
CA LEU A 190 8.57 -14.12 18.78
C LEU A 190 9.81 -14.04 17.89
N ARG A 191 10.56 -12.93 17.94
CA ARG A 191 11.82 -12.80 17.19
C ARG A 191 12.82 -13.86 17.62
N HIS A 192 12.90 -14.15 18.91
CA HIS A 192 13.75 -15.22 19.42
C HIS A 192 13.26 -16.60 18.93
N SER A 193 11.97 -16.90 19.07
CA SER A 193 11.39 -18.21 18.70
C SER A 193 11.50 -18.53 17.19
N TYR A 194 11.46 -17.50 16.34
CA TYR A 194 11.63 -17.62 14.89
C TYR A 194 13.07 -17.45 14.40
N ASN A 195 14.06 -17.39 15.31
CA ASN A 195 15.46 -17.13 14.98
C ASN A 195 15.62 -15.92 14.04
N ALA A 196 14.83 -14.86 14.28
CA ALA A 196 14.77 -13.69 13.43
C ALA A 196 16.07 -12.89 13.52
N THR A 197 16.78 -12.77 12.40
CA THR A 197 18.03 -11.99 12.31
C THR A 197 17.80 -10.66 11.60
N ASN A 198 18.83 -9.81 11.52
CA ASN A 198 18.82 -8.62 10.66
C ASN A 198 18.59 -8.95 9.16
N ARG A 199 18.78 -10.22 8.75
CA ARG A 199 18.48 -10.68 7.38
C ARG A 199 16.99 -10.98 7.20
N GLY A 200 16.34 -11.48 8.25
CA GLY A 200 14.92 -11.79 8.34
C GLY A 200 14.67 -13.16 8.98
N ILE A 201 13.47 -13.68 8.79
CA ILE A 201 13.05 -15.05 9.17
C ILE A 201 13.21 -15.96 7.96
N SER A 202 13.95 -17.06 8.11
CA SER A 202 14.23 -18.00 7.03
C SER A 202 12.95 -18.69 6.53
N VAL A 203 12.70 -18.65 5.22
CA VAL A 203 11.56 -19.38 4.62
C VAL A 203 11.75 -20.89 4.73
N ARG A 204 12.99 -21.40 4.85
CA ARG A 204 13.25 -22.83 5.09
C ARG A 204 12.82 -23.25 6.49
N LEU A 205 13.15 -22.43 7.50
CA LEU A 205 12.72 -22.66 8.88
C LEU A 205 11.18 -22.71 8.95
N LEU A 206 10.50 -21.79 8.29
CA LEU A 206 9.04 -21.79 8.24
C LEU A 206 8.48 -23.06 7.56
N GLU A 207 9.15 -23.57 6.53
CA GLU A 207 8.75 -24.82 5.86
C GLU A 207 8.91 -26.04 6.78
N GLU A 208 9.99 -26.08 7.57
CA GLU A 208 10.24 -27.12 8.57
C GLU A 208 9.19 -27.09 9.69
N ARG A 209 8.85 -25.91 10.22
CA ARG A 209 7.79 -25.76 11.25
C ARG A 209 6.41 -26.19 10.74
N LEU A 210 6.12 -25.93 9.47
CA LEU A 210 4.86 -26.34 8.83
C LEU A 210 4.75 -27.84 8.55
N ALA A 211 5.85 -28.59 8.67
CA ALA A 211 5.84 -30.05 8.56
C ALA A 211 5.47 -30.74 9.89
N ALA A 212 5.47 -30.01 11.00
CA ALA A 212 5.03 -30.52 12.29
C ALA A 212 3.50 -30.79 12.25
N PRO A 213 2.98 -31.82 12.95
CA PRO A 213 1.57 -32.21 12.85
C PRO A 213 0.60 -31.24 13.57
N GLU A 214 1.11 -30.38 14.45
CA GLU A 214 0.30 -29.49 15.28
C GLU A 214 -0.38 -28.40 14.44
N ALA A 215 -1.61 -28.04 14.85
CA ALA A 215 -2.42 -26.98 14.22
C ALA A 215 -2.62 -25.76 15.13
N GLY A 216 -1.81 -25.64 16.20
CA GLY A 216 -1.89 -24.57 17.20
C GLY A 216 -1.44 -23.20 16.68
N GLU A 217 -1.28 -22.23 17.58
CA GLU A 217 -0.92 -20.87 17.19
C GLU A 217 0.42 -20.76 16.46
N ASP A 218 1.41 -21.59 16.82
CA ASP A 218 2.71 -21.58 16.16
C ASP A 218 2.62 -22.01 14.69
N PHE A 219 1.81 -23.03 14.40
CA PHE A 219 1.47 -23.42 13.03
C PHE A 219 0.80 -22.27 12.29
N LYS A 220 -0.21 -21.66 12.90
CA LYS A 220 -0.96 -20.53 12.35
C LYS A 220 -0.05 -19.35 11.97
N ARG A 221 0.80 -18.89 12.90
CA ARG A 221 1.79 -17.82 12.67
C ARG A 221 2.79 -18.20 11.58
N SER A 222 3.32 -19.43 11.63
CA SER A 222 4.28 -19.94 10.64
C SER A 222 3.68 -20.01 9.24
N PHE A 223 2.40 -20.40 9.12
CA PHE A 223 1.67 -20.47 7.86
C PHE A 223 1.53 -19.09 7.24
N ILE A 224 1.10 -18.09 8.02
CA ILE A 224 0.94 -16.72 7.53
C ILE A 224 2.29 -16.16 7.10
N LEU A 225 3.34 -16.29 7.91
CA LEU A 225 4.70 -15.84 7.54
C LEU A 225 5.19 -16.51 6.25
N TYR A 226 4.93 -17.82 6.08
CA TYR A 226 5.31 -18.55 4.88
C TYR A 226 4.52 -18.09 3.66
N ALA A 227 3.20 -17.92 3.77
CA ALA A 227 2.35 -17.44 2.69
C ALA A 227 2.73 -16.01 2.26
N LEU A 228 3.01 -15.13 3.24
CA LEU A 228 3.51 -13.78 2.98
C LEU A 228 4.87 -13.79 2.28
N GLY A 229 5.81 -14.63 2.75
CA GLY A 229 7.16 -14.72 2.21
C GLY A 229 7.25 -15.34 0.81
N THR A 230 6.34 -16.25 0.47
CA THR A 230 6.38 -17.02 -0.78
C THR A 230 5.40 -16.54 -1.83
N LEU A 231 4.26 -15.97 -1.46
CA LEU A 231 3.19 -15.68 -2.43
C LEU A 231 2.56 -14.30 -2.25
N LEU A 232 2.04 -13.99 -1.06
CA LEU A 232 1.14 -12.84 -0.87
C LEU A 232 1.90 -11.49 -0.81
N SER A 233 3.08 -11.45 -0.21
CA SER A 233 3.92 -10.25 -0.14
C SER A 233 5.42 -10.58 -0.24
N PRO A 234 5.86 -11.38 -1.23
CA PRO A 234 7.26 -11.71 -1.40
C PRO A 234 8.06 -10.44 -1.69
N THR A 235 9.25 -10.32 -1.14
CA THR A 235 10.15 -9.19 -1.41
C THR A 235 11.31 -9.63 -2.31
N ALA A 236 12.22 -8.71 -2.65
CA ALA A 236 13.46 -9.10 -3.31
C ALA A 236 14.39 -9.97 -2.43
N ARG A 237 14.18 -9.97 -1.10
CA ARG A 237 14.97 -10.76 -0.13
C ARG A 237 14.51 -12.22 -0.11
N LEU A 238 15.41 -13.10 0.32
CA LEU A 238 15.12 -14.53 0.50
C LEU A 238 14.37 -14.82 1.81
N ASP A 239 14.46 -13.90 2.77
CA ASP A 239 13.92 -14.03 4.11
C ASP A 239 12.66 -13.16 4.30
N VAL A 240 11.80 -13.58 5.20
CA VAL A 240 10.56 -12.87 5.58
C VAL A 240 10.92 -11.75 6.55
N SER A 241 10.25 -10.59 6.41
CA SER A 241 10.48 -9.47 7.32
C SER A 241 9.98 -9.80 8.73
N PRO A 242 10.80 -9.61 9.78
CA PRO A 242 10.35 -9.77 11.16
C PRO A 242 9.25 -8.79 11.56
N SER A 243 9.08 -7.68 10.82
CA SER A 243 8.01 -6.70 11.06
C SER A 243 6.60 -7.29 10.91
N PHE A 244 6.46 -8.44 10.24
CA PHE A 244 5.18 -9.15 10.17
C PHE A 244 4.77 -9.76 11.51
N LEU A 245 5.68 -9.93 12.45
CA LEU A 245 5.35 -10.45 13.78
C LEU A 245 4.44 -9.50 14.57
N HIS A 246 4.46 -8.19 14.29
CA HIS A 246 3.64 -7.21 15.05
C HIS A 246 2.14 -7.48 14.98
N PHE A 247 1.62 -7.83 13.79
CA PHE A 247 0.19 -8.16 13.64
C PHE A 247 -0.12 -9.64 13.91
N LEU A 248 0.89 -10.44 14.27
CA LEU A 248 0.77 -11.86 14.61
C LEU A 248 0.88 -12.12 16.12
N ILE A 249 0.99 -11.06 16.94
CA ILE A 249 0.95 -11.18 18.40
C ILE A 249 -0.40 -11.80 18.81
N ASN A 250 -1.49 -11.12 18.43
CA ASN A 250 -2.85 -11.58 18.66
C ASN A 250 -3.38 -12.30 17.41
N MET A 251 -3.50 -13.63 17.51
CA MET A 251 -3.98 -14.47 16.42
C MET A 251 -5.51 -14.45 16.25
N ASP A 252 -6.25 -14.02 17.27
CA ASP A 252 -7.72 -14.00 17.25
C ASP A 252 -8.26 -12.93 16.31
N VAL A 253 -7.49 -11.87 16.02
CA VAL A 253 -7.94 -10.76 15.14
C VAL A 253 -7.51 -10.93 13.69
N VAL A 254 -6.68 -11.93 13.38
CA VAL A 254 -6.08 -12.12 12.04
C VAL A 254 -7.12 -12.28 10.93
N HIS A 255 -8.22 -12.96 11.22
CA HIS A 255 -9.31 -13.17 10.25
C HIS A 255 -10.11 -11.90 9.95
N GLN A 256 -9.97 -10.86 10.78
CA GLN A 256 -10.68 -9.58 10.64
C GLN A 256 -9.91 -8.56 9.78
N TYR A 257 -8.70 -8.91 9.33
CA TYR A 257 -7.87 -7.99 8.57
C TYR A 257 -8.24 -7.94 7.08
N ASN A 258 -8.07 -6.75 6.51
CA ASN A 258 -8.22 -6.50 5.08
C ASN A 258 -6.98 -7.00 4.31
N TRP A 259 -6.92 -8.32 4.11
CA TRP A 259 -5.83 -8.99 3.41
C TRP A 259 -5.76 -8.61 1.92
N GLY A 260 -6.92 -8.29 1.30
CA GLY A 260 -7.01 -7.81 -0.07
C GLY A 260 -6.29 -6.47 -0.26
N LYS A 261 -6.57 -5.49 0.61
CA LYS A 261 -5.88 -4.20 0.62
C LYS A 261 -4.40 -4.37 0.93
N PHE A 262 -4.06 -5.17 1.93
CA PHE A 262 -2.66 -5.42 2.28
C PHE A 262 -1.87 -6.00 1.09
N LEU A 263 -2.38 -7.04 0.41
CA LEU A 263 -1.73 -7.64 -0.75
C LEU A 263 -1.53 -6.61 -1.87
N LEU A 264 -2.57 -5.83 -2.19
CA LEU A 264 -2.53 -4.82 -3.26
C LEU A 264 -1.54 -3.69 -2.95
N ASP A 265 -1.60 -3.12 -1.74
CA ASP A 265 -0.68 -2.06 -1.29
C ASP A 265 0.78 -2.55 -1.32
N ARG A 266 1.02 -3.81 -0.92
CA ARG A 266 2.34 -4.44 -0.99
C ARG A 266 2.80 -4.61 -2.44
N LEU A 267 1.95 -5.11 -3.32
CA LEU A 267 2.26 -5.25 -4.74
C LEU A 267 2.65 -3.91 -5.37
N VAL A 268 1.84 -2.86 -5.17
CA VAL A 268 2.10 -1.51 -5.67
C VAL A 268 3.45 -1.00 -5.19
N ARG A 269 3.74 -1.13 -3.89
CA ARG A 269 5.02 -0.69 -3.33
C ARG A 269 6.21 -1.45 -3.93
N GLU A 270 6.12 -2.77 -4.04
CA GLU A 270 7.25 -3.59 -4.54
C GLU A 270 7.51 -3.36 -6.04
N VAL A 271 6.47 -3.19 -6.85
CA VAL A 271 6.62 -2.83 -8.28
C VAL A 271 7.21 -1.43 -8.42
N SER A 272 6.78 -0.46 -7.60
CA SER A 272 7.37 0.88 -7.58
C SER A 272 8.86 0.86 -7.23
N ARG A 273 9.25 0.12 -6.18
CA ARG A 273 10.67 -0.05 -5.79
C ARG A 273 11.50 -0.70 -6.90
N PHE A 274 10.92 -1.68 -7.60
CA PHE A 274 11.58 -2.32 -8.74
C PHE A 274 11.81 -1.34 -9.90
N ARG A 275 10.79 -0.57 -10.28
CA ARG A 275 10.89 0.45 -11.35
C ARG A 275 11.90 1.56 -11.04
N GLN A 276 12.00 1.94 -9.76
CA GLN A 276 13.00 2.92 -9.28
C GLN A 276 14.43 2.35 -9.21
N GLY A 277 14.65 1.08 -9.56
CA GLY A 277 15.97 0.44 -9.48
C GLY A 277 16.45 0.17 -8.05
N LYS A 278 15.59 0.33 -7.04
CA LYS A 278 15.91 0.07 -5.61
C LYS A 278 16.11 -1.43 -5.33
N GLN A 279 15.66 -2.30 -6.22
CA GLN A 279 15.82 -3.76 -6.10
C GLN A 279 16.01 -4.44 -7.45
N ARG A 280 16.75 -5.56 -7.45
CA ARG A 280 17.02 -6.36 -8.67
C ARG A 280 15.92 -7.35 -9.01
N ALA A 281 15.19 -7.83 -7.99
CA ALA A 281 14.10 -8.78 -8.14
C ALA A 281 12.77 -8.07 -7.85
N VAL A 282 11.74 -8.44 -8.60
CA VAL A 282 10.37 -7.93 -8.44
C VAL A 282 9.73 -8.63 -7.24
N GLY A 283 9.32 -7.86 -6.25
CA GLY A 283 8.46 -8.32 -5.15
C GLY A 283 6.97 -8.14 -5.46
N GLY A 284 6.12 -8.52 -4.52
CA GLY A 284 4.66 -8.48 -4.64
C GLY A 284 4.09 -9.79 -5.22
N CYS A 285 2.78 -9.98 -5.02
CA CYS A 285 2.06 -11.14 -5.51
C CYS A 285 1.86 -11.06 -7.04
N LEU A 286 2.82 -11.58 -7.80
CA LEU A 286 2.70 -11.66 -9.27
C LEU A 286 1.68 -12.70 -9.72
N LEU A 287 1.35 -13.68 -8.87
CA LEU A 287 0.27 -14.63 -9.14
C LEU A 287 -1.06 -13.91 -9.27
N PHE A 288 -1.35 -12.95 -8.38
CA PHE A 288 -2.57 -12.15 -8.47
C PHE A 288 -2.69 -11.47 -9.83
N LEU A 289 -1.63 -10.80 -10.32
CA LEU A 289 -1.63 -10.16 -11.63
C LEU A 289 -1.87 -11.15 -12.79
N GLN A 290 -1.21 -12.31 -12.73
CA GLN A 290 -1.37 -13.35 -13.74
C GLN A 290 -2.80 -13.89 -13.81
N LEU A 291 -3.39 -14.22 -12.66
CA LEU A 291 -4.75 -14.75 -12.59
C LEU A 291 -5.79 -13.69 -12.92
N PHE A 292 -5.58 -12.45 -12.44
CA PHE A 292 -6.42 -11.32 -12.79
C PHE A 292 -6.48 -11.10 -14.31
N TYR A 293 -5.35 -11.20 -15.01
CA TYR A 293 -5.31 -11.10 -16.47
C TYR A 293 -6.15 -12.19 -17.15
N TYR A 294 -6.03 -13.45 -16.69
CA TYR A 294 -6.80 -14.54 -17.28
C TYR A 294 -8.31 -14.41 -17.06
N GLU A 295 -8.72 -13.82 -15.94
CA GLU A 295 -10.13 -13.57 -15.64
C GLU A 295 -10.69 -12.35 -16.40
N SER A 296 -9.86 -11.30 -16.54
CA SER A 296 -10.27 -10.01 -17.08
C SER A 296 -10.32 -9.96 -18.60
N ILE A 297 -9.63 -10.88 -19.28
CA ILE A 297 -9.53 -10.89 -20.75
C ILE A 297 -10.14 -12.19 -21.27
N SER A 298 -11.17 -12.10 -22.11
CA SER A 298 -11.66 -13.24 -22.90
C SER A 298 -10.92 -13.34 -24.23
N ILE A 299 -10.58 -14.56 -24.61
CA ILE A 299 -10.12 -14.90 -25.98
C ILE A 299 -11.20 -15.70 -26.73
N GLU A 300 -12.31 -16.05 -26.08
CA GLU A 300 -13.42 -16.74 -26.73
C GLU A 300 -14.35 -15.72 -27.38
N GLY A 301 -14.73 -15.97 -28.63
CA GLY A 301 -15.84 -15.26 -29.26
C GLY A 301 -17.11 -15.48 -28.44
N ALA A 302 -17.91 -14.43 -28.28
CA ALA A 302 -19.12 -14.40 -27.45
C ALA A 302 -19.97 -15.68 -27.59
N GLY A 303 -19.92 -16.60 -26.61
CA GLY A 303 -20.63 -17.88 -26.76
C GLY A 303 -20.69 -18.87 -25.59
N SER A 304 -19.77 -18.88 -24.63
CA SER A 304 -19.82 -19.87 -23.53
C SER A 304 -19.41 -19.30 -22.17
N SER A 305 -20.35 -18.69 -21.46
CA SER A 305 -20.15 -18.36 -20.04
C SER A 305 -20.52 -19.57 -19.18
N ALA A 306 -19.53 -20.40 -18.86
CA ALA A 306 -19.66 -21.34 -17.74
C ALA A 306 -19.81 -20.57 -16.40
N PRO A 307 -20.42 -21.15 -15.36
CA PRO A 307 -20.52 -20.51 -14.05
C PRO A 307 -19.13 -20.14 -13.53
N MET A 308 -18.95 -18.89 -13.10
CA MET A 308 -17.68 -18.45 -12.50
C MET A 308 -17.47 -19.13 -11.15
N VAL A 309 -16.42 -19.94 -11.04
CA VAL A 309 -15.95 -20.43 -9.74
C VAL A 309 -15.14 -19.33 -9.07
N VAL A 310 -15.64 -18.84 -7.94
CA VAL A 310 -14.98 -17.84 -7.09
C VAL A 310 -14.45 -18.53 -5.83
N PRO A 311 -13.19 -18.28 -5.41
CA PRO A 311 -12.21 -17.40 -6.05
C PRO A 311 -11.55 -18.01 -7.28
N CYS A 312 -11.14 -17.17 -8.24
CA CYS A 312 -10.52 -17.60 -9.51
C CYS A 312 -9.27 -18.47 -9.31
N LEU A 313 -8.57 -18.33 -8.19
CA LEU A 313 -7.43 -19.15 -7.78
C LEU A 313 -7.66 -20.67 -7.96
N SER A 314 -8.91 -21.13 -7.77
CA SER A 314 -9.30 -22.53 -7.89
C SER A 314 -9.63 -22.98 -9.31
N SER A 315 -9.81 -22.03 -10.23
CA SER A 315 -10.14 -22.29 -11.64
C SER A 315 -8.88 -22.53 -12.49
N TRP A 316 -7.75 -21.93 -12.10
CA TRP A 316 -6.54 -21.90 -12.92
C TRP A 316 -5.48 -22.90 -12.46
N GLY A 317 -5.48 -24.10 -13.05
CA GLY A 317 -4.39 -25.08 -12.95
C GLY A 317 -3.39 -25.00 -14.12
N GLU A 318 -2.41 -25.89 -14.13
CA GLU A 318 -1.37 -25.88 -15.18
C GLU A 318 -1.92 -26.22 -16.56
N GLU A 319 -2.95 -27.07 -16.66
CA GLU A 319 -3.58 -27.45 -17.92
C GLU A 319 -4.38 -26.28 -18.50
N GLU A 320 -5.24 -25.65 -17.69
CA GLU A 320 -6.05 -24.50 -18.10
C GLU A 320 -5.18 -23.31 -18.51
N ILE A 321 -4.11 -23.04 -17.76
CA ILE A 321 -3.13 -21.99 -18.09
C ILE A 321 -2.39 -22.31 -19.40
N THR A 322 -2.00 -23.56 -19.62
CA THR A 322 -1.27 -23.95 -20.83
C THR A 322 -2.15 -23.83 -22.07
N GLU A 323 -3.41 -24.25 -21.99
CA GLU A 323 -4.37 -24.08 -23.08
C GLU A 323 -4.67 -22.59 -23.33
N ARG A 324 -4.80 -21.80 -22.26
CA ARG A 324 -4.95 -20.34 -22.36
C ARG A 324 -3.77 -19.71 -23.10
N GLU A 325 -2.53 -20.06 -22.76
CA GLU A 325 -1.35 -19.52 -23.45
C GLU A 325 -1.27 -19.94 -24.93
N LYS A 326 -1.72 -21.15 -25.27
CA LYS A 326 -1.81 -21.60 -26.65
C LYS A 326 -2.75 -20.69 -27.45
N ARG A 327 -3.95 -20.41 -26.91
CA ARG A 327 -4.92 -19.49 -27.50
C ARG A 327 -4.41 -18.05 -27.60
N GLU A 328 -3.71 -17.54 -26.58
CA GLU A 328 -3.06 -16.22 -26.66
C GLU A 328 -2.06 -16.14 -27.83
N ARG A 329 -1.28 -17.19 -28.06
CA ARG A 329 -0.33 -17.23 -29.20
C ARG A 329 -1.05 -17.23 -30.54
N GLU A 330 -2.13 -17.99 -30.67
CA GLU A 330 -2.96 -18.05 -31.88
C GLU A 330 -3.67 -16.71 -32.16
N PHE A 331 -4.04 -15.97 -31.12
CA PHE A 331 -4.72 -14.66 -31.20
C PHE A 331 -3.77 -13.46 -31.31
N GLY A 332 -2.46 -13.68 -31.55
CA GLY A 332 -1.49 -12.62 -31.79
C GLY A 332 -0.78 -12.08 -30.54
N GLY A 333 -0.82 -12.81 -29.44
CA GLY A 333 -0.14 -12.51 -28.17
C GLY A 333 -1.03 -11.82 -27.13
N TYR A 334 -0.42 -11.46 -26.00
CA TYR A 334 -1.13 -10.87 -24.85
C TYR A 334 -1.79 -9.53 -25.19
N GLY A 335 -2.97 -9.29 -24.62
CA GLY A 335 -3.73 -8.04 -24.76
C GLY A 335 -4.42 -7.87 -26.11
N ARG A 336 -4.74 -8.98 -26.79
CA ARG A 336 -5.49 -9.00 -28.06
C ARG A 336 -6.94 -9.46 -27.89
N GLY A 337 -7.30 -10.00 -26.72
CA GLY A 337 -8.66 -10.40 -26.39
C GLY A 337 -9.59 -9.24 -26.04
N GLU A 338 -10.86 -9.56 -25.83
CA GLU A 338 -11.87 -8.61 -25.37
C GLU A 338 -11.86 -8.54 -23.84
N MET A 339 -12.00 -7.32 -23.30
CA MET A 339 -12.18 -7.16 -21.87
C MET A 339 -13.52 -7.79 -21.47
N THR A 340 -13.49 -8.78 -20.59
CA THR A 340 -14.70 -9.29 -19.96
C THR A 340 -15.18 -8.23 -18.99
N ARG A 341 -16.01 -7.31 -19.49
CA ARG A 341 -16.87 -6.48 -18.64
C ARG A 341 -17.96 -7.38 -18.05
N LYS A 342 -17.55 -8.36 -17.24
CA LYS A 342 -18.40 -8.88 -16.19
C LYS A 342 -18.62 -7.66 -15.32
N ASP A 343 -19.84 -7.12 -15.30
CA ASP A 343 -20.08 -5.91 -14.53
C ASP A 343 -19.44 -6.08 -13.16
N ARG A 344 -18.93 -4.99 -12.63
CA ARG A 344 -18.56 -4.90 -11.22
C ARG A 344 -19.88 -5.01 -10.45
N PHE A 345 -20.44 -6.21 -10.40
CA PHE A 345 -21.78 -6.51 -9.95
C PHE A 345 -21.79 -6.42 -8.43
N LEU A 346 -22.20 -5.27 -7.94
CA LEU A 346 -23.22 -5.21 -6.90
C LEU A 346 -24.30 -6.24 -7.24
N GLY A 347 -24.51 -7.27 -6.40
CA GLY A 347 -25.70 -8.11 -6.56
C GLY A 347 -25.72 -9.52 -5.98
N SER A 348 -24.69 -10.02 -5.29
CA SER A 348 -24.75 -11.42 -4.78
C SER A 348 -24.24 -11.64 -3.36
N GLU A 349 -24.41 -10.66 -2.46
CA GLU A 349 -24.26 -10.88 -1.00
C GLU A 349 -25.45 -10.35 -0.16
N LEU A 350 -26.54 -9.92 -0.80
CA LEU A 350 -27.80 -9.58 -0.11
C LEU A 350 -28.83 -10.73 -0.12
N ALA A 351 -28.54 -11.84 -0.80
CA ALA A 351 -29.44 -12.99 -0.90
C ALA A 351 -29.20 -14.07 0.18
N GLU A 352 -28.01 -14.15 0.79
CA GLU A 352 -27.72 -15.16 1.82
C GLU A 352 -27.95 -14.67 3.26
N TYR A 353 -28.29 -13.39 3.46
CA TYR A 353 -28.69 -12.86 4.78
C TYR A 353 -30.20 -12.61 4.91
N ARG A 354 -31.00 -12.83 3.87
CA ARG A 354 -32.47 -12.63 3.89
C ARG A 354 -33.31 -13.91 4.05
N VAL A 355 -32.69 -15.09 4.09
CA VAL A 355 -33.42 -16.35 4.36
C VAL A 355 -33.58 -16.63 5.88
N GLN A 356 -33.17 -15.71 6.77
CA GLN A 356 -33.33 -15.90 8.22
C GLN A 356 -34.14 -14.83 8.97
N VAL A 357 -34.84 -13.91 8.28
CA VAL A 357 -35.69 -12.92 8.99
C VAL A 357 -37.13 -12.82 8.46
N GLU A 358 -37.49 -13.48 7.36
CA GLU A 358 -38.89 -13.56 6.92
C GLU A 358 -39.52 -14.88 7.33
N GLY A 359 -39.77 -14.97 8.65
CA GLY A 359 -40.53 -16.04 9.26
C GLY A 359 -41.39 -15.56 10.41
N LEU A 360 -41.79 -14.28 10.47
CA LEU A 360 -42.86 -13.78 11.35
C LEU A 360 -43.48 -12.51 10.73
N SER A 361 -44.31 -12.69 9.71
CA SER A 361 -45.51 -11.86 9.57
C SER A 361 -46.61 -12.57 10.37
N GLY A 362 -47.50 -11.92 11.09
CA GLY A 362 -47.73 -10.52 11.40
C GLY A 362 -49.02 -10.52 12.22
N ASP A 363 -49.23 -9.52 13.06
CA ASP A 363 -50.61 -9.15 13.38
C ASP A 363 -50.73 -7.67 13.72
N LYS A 364 -51.79 -7.11 13.19
CA LYS A 364 -52.18 -5.69 13.22
C LYS A 364 -52.55 -5.29 14.65
N ILE A 365 -52.42 -4.00 14.98
CA ILE A 365 -53.53 -3.09 15.38
C ILE A 365 -52.99 -1.70 15.75
N SER A 366 -53.87 -0.73 15.52
CA SER A 366 -53.82 0.73 15.53
C SER A 366 -53.53 1.45 16.86
N SER A 367 -52.91 2.62 16.71
CA SER A 367 -53.13 3.93 17.36
C SER A 367 -53.39 4.07 18.88
N SER A 368 -52.62 5.00 19.46
CA SER A 368 -53.01 6.12 20.34
C SER A 368 -52.79 6.02 21.88
N ILE A 369 -51.97 6.99 22.34
CA ILE A 369 -52.10 7.83 23.54
C ILE A 369 -51.79 7.23 24.95
N VAL A 370 -50.64 7.69 25.47
CA VAL A 370 -50.34 8.32 26.78
C VAL A 370 -50.65 7.58 28.12
N HIS A 371 -49.64 7.68 29.00
CA HIS A 371 -49.58 7.59 30.48
C HIS A 371 -49.31 6.23 31.17
N ASN A 372 -48.13 6.18 31.80
CA ASN A 372 -47.78 5.47 33.06
C ASN A 372 -48.74 5.91 34.20
N PRO A 373 -48.86 5.24 35.38
CA PRO A 373 -48.01 4.18 35.92
C PRO A 373 -48.70 3.06 36.76
N MET A 374 -47.85 2.09 37.17
CA MET A 374 -47.78 1.42 38.48
C MET A 374 -48.81 0.37 38.97
N PHE A 375 -48.18 -0.73 39.42
CA PHE A 375 -48.38 -1.52 40.66
C PHE A 375 -49.23 -2.81 40.64
N GLU A 376 -48.55 -3.86 41.17
CA GLU A 376 -49.04 -5.00 41.95
C GLU A 376 -49.90 -6.05 41.22
N ARG A 377 -49.85 -7.35 41.48
CA ARG A 377 -49.05 -8.27 42.33
C ARG A 377 -49.70 -9.65 42.12
N GLU A 378 -48.96 -10.72 42.46
CA GLU A 378 -49.44 -12.09 42.74
C GLU A 378 -49.98 -12.88 41.52
N GLY A 379 -49.31 -13.95 41.12
CA GLY A 379 -49.39 -15.29 41.74
C GLY A 379 -50.19 -16.16 40.77
N THR A 380 -49.86 -17.40 40.42
CA THR A 380 -49.50 -18.51 41.28
C THR A 380 -49.07 -19.68 40.38
N GLN A 381 -48.08 -20.46 40.86
CA GLN A 381 -47.69 -21.87 40.61
C GLN A 381 -48.47 -22.70 39.56
N ALA A 382 -47.72 -23.36 38.65
CA ALA A 382 -47.34 -24.79 38.67
C ALA A 382 -48.44 -25.66 38.00
N THR A 383 -48.17 -26.69 37.21
CA THR A 383 -47.22 -27.81 37.34
C THR A 383 -47.02 -28.47 35.97
N GLU A 384 -45.80 -28.97 35.77
CA GLU A 384 -45.42 -30.30 35.22
C GLU A 384 -46.51 -31.17 34.56
N ASP A 385 -46.28 -31.65 33.33
CA ASP A 385 -45.83 -33.04 33.15
C ASP A 385 -45.46 -33.40 31.71
N GLN A 386 -44.52 -34.33 31.62
CA GLN A 386 -43.90 -34.89 30.42
C GLN A 386 -44.81 -35.94 29.72
N MET A 387 -44.49 -36.21 28.45
CA MET A 387 -44.05 -37.54 27.96
C MET A 387 -44.74 -38.02 26.66
N ASN A 388 -43.90 -38.12 25.63
CA ASN A 388 -43.79 -39.13 24.56
C ASN A 388 -45.02 -39.65 23.78
N GLY A 389 -44.87 -39.71 22.45
CA GLY A 389 -45.67 -40.58 21.59
C GLY A 389 -45.39 -40.38 20.10
N ASP A 390 -44.52 -41.24 19.56
CA ASP A 390 -44.17 -41.43 18.15
C ASP A 390 -45.36 -41.98 17.32
N PHE A 391 -45.58 -41.51 16.09
CA PHE A 391 -46.05 -42.34 14.96
C PHE A 391 -45.99 -41.60 13.60
N SER A 392 -45.62 -42.37 12.59
CA SER A 392 -45.38 -42.03 11.18
C SER A 392 -46.59 -42.24 10.25
N MET A 393 -46.50 -41.61 9.06
CA MET A 393 -47.05 -41.97 7.73
C MET A 393 -48.55 -41.78 7.43
N GLU A 394 -48.80 -41.04 6.32
CA GLU A 394 -49.56 -41.41 5.09
C GLU A 394 -49.95 -40.11 4.36
N GLU A 395 -49.26 -39.76 3.26
CA GLU A 395 -49.60 -40.01 1.85
C GLU A 395 -50.94 -39.42 1.38
N GLU A 396 -50.86 -38.49 0.40
CA GLU A 396 -51.52 -38.60 -0.92
C GLU A 396 -51.63 -37.22 -1.59
N ASN A 397 -50.96 -37.01 -2.72
CA ASN A 397 -51.60 -37.12 -4.04
C ASN A 397 -50.67 -36.68 -5.18
N VAL A 398 -50.62 -37.54 -6.18
CA VAL A 398 -49.83 -37.45 -7.41
C VAL A 398 -50.71 -36.87 -8.52
N ALA A 399 -50.17 -35.95 -9.32
CA ALA A 399 -50.46 -35.88 -10.75
C ALA A 399 -49.38 -35.09 -11.51
N ARG A 400 -48.64 -35.79 -12.39
CA ARG A 400 -47.87 -35.20 -13.50
C ARG A 400 -48.75 -35.17 -14.75
N PHE A 401 -48.65 -34.16 -15.62
CA PHE A 401 -48.62 -34.33 -17.08
C PHE A 401 -48.12 -33.07 -17.84
N SER A 402 -46.98 -33.28 -18.53
CA SER A 402 -46.49 -32.86 -19.86
C SER A 402 -46.88 -31.56 -20.60
N LYS A 403 -45.82 -30.83 -21.01
CA LYS A 403 -45.47 -30.19 -22.32
C LYS A 403 -46.56 -29.72 -23.34
N SER A 404 -46.58 -28.41 -23.58
CA SER A 404 -46.09 -27.69 -24.80
C SER A 404 -47.00 -26.60 -25.39
N LYS A 405 -46.34 -25.55 -25.92
CA LYS A 405 -46.72 -24.61 -27.01
C LYS A 405 -47.27 -23.21 -26.65
N GLY A 406 -46.32 -22.25 -26.58
CA GLY A 406 -46.28 -20.94 -27.25
C GLY A 406 -47.44 -19.93 -27.15
N MET A 407 -47.16 -18.76 -26.57
CA MET A 407 -47.67 -17.47 -27.04
C MET A 407 -46.70 -16.34 -26.68
N ILE A 408 -46.45 -15.45 -27.63
CA ILE A 408 -45.63 -14.23 -27.54
C ILE A 408 -46.49 -13.07 -27.00
N CYS A 409 -45.82 -12.13 -26.33
CA CYS A 409 -46.14 -10.71 -26.11
C CYS A 409 -46.67 -10.34 -24.72
N GLY A 410 -45.95 -9.39 -24.12
CA GLY A 410 -46.33 -8.67 -22.92
C GLY A 410 -45.11 -7.98 -22.32
N ASP A 411 -44.61 -6.95 -23.01
CA ASP A 411 -43.64 -6.00 -22.44
C ASP A 411 -44.20 -5.49 -21.10
N MET A 412 -43.56 -5.90 -19.99
CA MET A 412 -43.67 -5.16 -18.74
C MET A 412 -42.45 -4.25 -18.65
N GLU A 413 -42.66 -3.04 -19.16
CA GLU A 413 -41.91 -1.86 -18.77
C GLU A 413 -42.07 -1.70 -17.24
N LEU A 414 -41.09 -2.22 -16.49
CA LEU A 414 -41.01 -1.99 -15.06
C LEU A 414 -40.44 -0.57 -14.90
N ILE A 415 -41.33 0.41 -14.90
CA ILE A 415 -41.03 1.78 -14.51
C ILE A 415 -40.64 1.70 -13.02
N VAL A 416 -39.34 1.55 -12.77
CA VAL A 416 -38.76 1.88 -11.48
C VAL A 416 -38.83 3.40 -11.42
N GLU A 417 -39.81 3.94 -10.70
CA GLU A 417 -39.73 5.33 -10.26
C GLU A 417 -38.42 5.47 -9.48
N ALA A 418 -37.43 6.08 -10.12
CA ALA A 418 -36.14 6.37 -9.51
C ALA A 418 -36.40 7.32 -8.34
N GLY A 419 -36.35 6.79 -7.12
CA GLY A 419 -36.42 7.58 -5.91
C GLY A 419 -35.26 8.58 -5.91
N ARG A 420 -35.56 9.85 -6.21
CA ARG A 420 -34.62 10.96 -6.10
C ARG A 420 -34.53 11.39 -4.65
N THR A 421 -33.32 11.38 -4.10
CA THR A 421 -33.04 11.85 -2.75
C THR A 421 -32.21 13.13 -2.80
N ALA A 422 -32.43 14.04 -1.85
CA ALA A 422 -31.58 15.23 -1.74
C ALA A 422 -30.16 14.83 -1.33
N CYS A 423 -29.15 15.52 -1.89
CA CYS A 423 -27.76 15.35 -1.48
C CYS A 423 -27.59 15.54 0.05
N ARG A 424 -26.78 14.70 0.69
CA ARG A 424 -26.45 14.84 2.13
C ARG A 424 -25.82 16.19 2.48
N ASN A 425 -25.11 16.81 1.53
CA ASN A 425 -24.49 18.13 1.71
C ASN A 425 -25.47 19.30 1.52
N ARG A 426 -26.78 19.06 1.54
CA ARG A 426 -27.80 20.11 1.44
C ARG A 426 -27.71 21.14 2.56
N GLU A 427 -27.31 20.71 3.76
CA GLU A 427 -27.05 21.61 4.89
C GLU A 427 -25.86 22.56 4.65
N TYR A 428 -24.98 22.24 3.71
CA TYR A 428 -23.83 23.05 3.28
C TYR A 428 -24.06 23.79 1.95
N GLY A 429 -25.28 23.75 1.41
CA GLY A 429 -25.67 24.51 0.22
C GLY A 429 -25.95 23.69 -1.05
N CYS A 430 -25.83 22.36 -1.02
CA CYS A 430 -26.16 21.54 -2.19
C CYS A 430 -27.68 21.47 -2.44
N SER A 431 -28.14 22.00 -3.57
CA SER A 431 -29.55 21.91 -3.99
C SER A 431 -29.84 20.72 -4.91
N GLU A 432 -28.86 19.87 -5.21
CA GLU A 432 -29.04 18.76 -6.14
C GLU A 432 -29.83 17.61 -5.50
N THR A 433 -30.79 17.11 -6.28
CA THR A 433 -31.49 15.85 -6.02
C THR A 433 -30.91 14.80 -6.93
N VAL A 434 -30.41 13.73 -6.34
CA VAL A 434 -29.68 12.68 -7.04
C VAL A 434 -30.45 11.38 -6.96
N ASP A 435 -30.38 10.58 -8.02
CA ASP A 435 -31.03 9.29 -8.05
C ASP A 435 -30.36 8.39 -7.00
N TYR A 436 -31.14 7.56 -6.31
CA TYR A 436 -30.64 6.66 -5.25
C TYR A 436 -29.39 5.84 -5.68
N THR A 437 -29.28 5.50 -6.97
CA THR A 437 -28.18 4.74 -7.55
C THR A 437 -26.90 5.54 -7.81
N SER A 438 -26.99 6.86 -7.98
CA SER A 438 -25.86 7.76 -8.29
C SER A 438 -25.52 8.74 -7.16
N ASN A 439 -26.21 8.65 -6.01
CA ASN A 439 -26.01 9.52 -4.86
C ASN A 439 -24.55 9.54 -4.37
N ASN A 440 -23.87 8.38 -4.33
CA ASN A 440 -22.47 8.32 -3.92
C ASN A 440 -21.51 9.01 -4.91
N ASP A 441 -21.77 8.93 -6.23
CA ASP A 441 -20.93 9.55 -7.25
C ASP A 441 -21.01 11.09 -7.17
N HIS A 442 -22.20 11.62 -6.89
CA HIS A 442 -22.37 13.04 -6.63
C HIS A 442 -21.75 13.44 -5.28
N GLU A 443 -21.99 12.68 -4.20
CA GLU A 443 -21.49 13.00 -2.86
C GLU A 443 -19.95 13.06 -2.81
N GLU A 444 -19.24 12.15 -3.49
CA GLU A 444 -17.77 12.17 -3.59
C GLU A 444 -17.23 13.36 -4.39
N ASN A 445 -18.03 13.89 -5.33
CA ASN A 445 -17.65 15.01 -6.19
C ASN A 445 -18.37 16.33 -5.84
N CYS A 446 -19.09 16.37 -4.73
CA CYS A 446 -19.92 17.50 -4.36
C CYS A 446 -19.04 18.69 -3.98
N ILE A 447 -19.19 19.81 -4.69
CA ILE A 447 -18.45 21.06 -4.38
C ILE A 447 -18.86 21.68 -3.04
N PHE A 448 -19.93 21.18 -2.42
CA PHE A 448 -20.40 21.59 -1.09
C PHE A 448 -20.03 20.56 -0.01
N ALA A 449 -19.14 19.60 -0.31
CA ALA A 449 -18.67 18.66 0.68
C ALA A 449 -18.02 19.40 1.87
N PRO A 450 -18.29 18.98 3.12
CA PRO A 450 -17.73 19.66 4.27
C PRO A 450 -16.23 19.40 4.42
N CYS A 451 -15.53 20.36 5.00
CA CYS A 451 -14.10 20.29 5.33
C CYS A 451 -13.90 20.12 6.83
N ALA A 452 -12.94 19.27 7.21
CA ALA A 452 -12.57 19.06 8.60
C ALA A 452 -11.47 20.02 9.08
N CYS A 453 -11.49 20.37 10.36
CA CYS A 453 -10.43 21.16 10.99
C CYS A 453 -9.08 20.42 10.92
N PRO A 454 -7.98 21.08 10.52
CA PRO A 454 -6.68 20.42 10.34
C PRO A 454 -5.95 20.08 11.66
N LEU A 455 -6.45 20.55 12.81
CA LEU A 455 -5.82 20.33 14.11
C LEU A 455 -6.27 19.00 14.73
N THR A 456 -5.33 18.19 15.22
CA THR A 456 -5.59 16.83 15.74
C THR A 456 -6.56 16.77 16.91
N ASN A 457 -6.69 17.86 17.65
CA ASN A 457 -7.50 17.92 18.87
C ASN A 457 -8.84 18.63 18.64
N CYS A 458 -9.25 18.81 17.38
CA CYS A 458 -10.51 19.45 17.02
C CYS A 458 -11.29 18.59 16.00
N ASN A 459 -12.52 18.22 16.35
CA ASN A 459 -13.41 17.40 15.52
C ASN A 459 -14.41 18.24 14.73
N PHE A 460 -14.14 19.52 14.51
CA PHE A 460 -15.04 20.40 13.77
C PHE A 460 -15.07 20.01 12.28
N VAL A 461 -16.27 19.93 11.72
CA VAL A 461 -16.54 19.66 10.30
C VAL A 461 -17.65 20.61 9.85
N GLY A 462 -17.48 21.27 8.71
CA GLY A 462 -18.48 22.20 8.16
C GLY A 462 -18.11 22.67 6.77
N SER A 463 -18.88 23.59 6.19
CA SER A 463 -18.51 24.26 4.92
C SER A 463 -17.16 25.00 5.05
N SER A 464 -16.53 25.34 3.94
CA SER A 464 -15.28 26.12 3.91
C SER A 464 -15.40 27.45 4.68
N GLU A 465 -16.52 28.17 4.53
CA GLU A 465 -16.81 29.41 5.25
C GLU A 465 -16.96 29.17 6.76
N GLN A 466 -17.72 28.16 7.16
CA GLN A 466 -17.90 27.80 8.57
C GLN A 466 -16.57 27.36 9.21
N LEU A 467 -15.74 26.62 8.47
CA LEU A 467 -14.42 26.22 8.92
C LEU A 467 -13.50 27.42 9.10
N SER A 468 -13.52 28.39 8.19
CA SER A 468 -12.75 29.62 8.30
C SER A 468 -13.13 30.41 9.57
N LEU A 469 -14.43 30.62 9.80
CA LEU A 469 -14.95 31.28 11.00
C LEU A 469 -14.61 30.52 12.28
N HIS A 470 -14.76 29.20 12.26
CA HIS A 470 -14.37 28.32 13.36
C HIS A 470 -12.89 28.47 13.69
N PHE A 471 -12.01 28.41 12.68
CA PHE A 471 -10.57 28.51 12.88
C PHE A 471 -10.17 29.88 13.44
N SER A 472 -10.73 30.97 12.89
CA SER A 472 -10.45 32.33 13.41
C SER A 472 -10.98 32.59 14.82
N SER A 473 -12.00 31.88 15.27
CA SER A 473 -12.60 32.10 16.60
C SER A 473 -12.10 31.14 17.68
N LYS A 474 -11.79 29.88 17.33
CA LYS A 474 -11.38 28.82 18.27
C LYS A 474 -9.90 28.48 18.21
N HIS A 475 -9.22 28.81 17.11
CA HIS A 475 -7.83 28.44 16.82
C HIS A 475 -7.01 29.62 16.28
N TRP A 476 -7.33 30.84 16.73
CA TRP A 476 -6.75 32.08 16.24
C TRP A 476 -5.22 32.16 16.36
N ASP A 477 -4.64 31.41 17.31
CA ASP A 477 -3.22 31.34 17.64
C ASP A 477 -2.50 30.14 16.99
N SER A 478 -3.26 29.22 16.39
CA SER A 478 -2.76 27.93 15.89
C SER A 478 -2.35 27.96 14.41
N GLY A 479 -2.52 29.10 13.73
CA GLY A 479 -2.12 29.31 12.33
C GLY A 479 -1.50 30.69 12.10
N ARG A 480 -0.94 30.90 10.90
CA ARG A 480 -0.40 32.20 10.47
C ARG A 480 -1.35 32.87 9.49
N ARG A 481 -1.61 34.15 9.70
CA ARG A 481 -2.32 34.97 8.73
C ARG A 481 -1.38 35.43 7.63
N PHE A 482 -1.88 35.50 6.40
CA PHE A 482 -1.13 35.97 5.25
C PHE A 482 -2.04 36.75 4.30
N ARG A 483 -1.44 37.53 3.41
CA ARG A 483 -2.12 38.24 2.33
C ARG A 483 -1.65 37.70 0.99
N TYR A 484 -2.56 37.56 0.03
CA TYR A 484 -2.19 37.07 -1.30
C TYR A 484 -1.17 38.00 -1.96
N ASN A 485 -0.40 37.43 -2.90
CA ASN A 485 0.60 38.14 -3.71
C ASN A 485 1.76 38.77 -2.90
N ILE A 486 1.82 38.56 -1.58
CA ILE A 486 2.85 39.08 -0.70
C ILE A 486 3.64 37.90 -0.11
N PRO A 487 4.98 37.85 -0.30
CA PRO A 487 5.81 36.81 0.31
C PRO A 487 5.73 36.84 1.85
N LEU A 488 5.44 35.69 2.44
CA LEU A 488 5.42 35.46 3.88
C LEU A 488 6.62 34.60 4.29
N HIS A 489 7.42 35.09 5.24
CA HIS A 489 8.45 34.27 5.87
C HIS A 489 7.87 33.42 7.01
N VAL A 490 8.13 32.12 6.95
CA VAL A 490 7.72 31.15 7.97
C VAL A 490 8.88 30.24 8.37
N THR A 491 8.84 29.79 9.61
CA THR A 491 9.83 28.87 10.17
C THR A 491 9.10 27.66 10.73
N LEU A 492 9.56 26.47 10.36
CA LEU A 492 9.07 25.19 10.88
C LEU A 492 10.15 24.53 11.75
N GLY A 493 9.83 24.27 13.02
CA GLY A 493 10.71 23.58 13.96
C GLY A 493 10.96 22.12 13.56
N MET A 494 11.91 21.43 14.20
CA MET A 494 12.26 20.04 13.87
C MET A 494 11.07 19.07 13.98
N ASN A 495 10.26 19.21 15.02
CA ASN A 495 9.10 18.35 15.32
C ASN A 495 7.78 18.83 14.70
N GLU A 496 7.78 20.02 14.09
CA GLU A 496 6.61 20.54 13.41
C GLU A 496 6.52 19.91 12.02
N HIS A 497 5.41 19.20 11.77
CA HIS A 497 5.13 18.51 10.51
C HIS A 497 4.25 19.32 9.56
N PHE A 498 3.59 20.36 10.05
CA PHE A 498 2.78 21.24 9.22
C PHE A 498 2.60 22.62 9.87
N LEU A 499 2.19 23.59 9.06
CA LEU A 499 1.73 24.91 9.50
C LEU A 499 0.45 25.28 8.75
N VAL A 500 -0.56 25.77 9.47
CA VAL A 500 -1.80 26.27 8.87
C VAL A 500 -1.62 27.75 8.51
N LEU A 501 -1.97 28.13 7.29
CA LEU A 501 -1.99 29.50 6.79
C LEU A 501 -3.44 29.91 6.53
N GLN A 502 -3.86 31.09 6.97
CA GLN A 502 -5.20 31.64 6.71
C GLN A 502 -5.06 32.95 5.94
N ALA A 503 -5.70 33.04 4.77
CA ALA A 503 -5.76 34.29 4.01
C ALA A 503 -6.60 35.33 4.74
N GLU A 504 -6.15 36.58 4.77
CA GLU A 504 -6.86 37.67 5.46
C GLU A 504 -8.08 38.15 4.68
N GLU A 505 -8.07 38.02 3.36
CA GLU A 505 -9.06 38.58 2.45
C GLU A 505 -10.34 37.75 2.38
N ASP A 506 -10.22 36.43 2.18
CA ASP A 506 -11.33 35.50 1.99
C ASP A 506 -11.39 34.41 3.08
N GLY A 507 -10.42 34.38 3.99
CA GLY A 507 -10.37 33.42 5.08
C GLY A 507 -10.00 31.99 4.67
N ILE A 508 -9.59 31.75 3.41
CA ILE A 508 -9.26 30.41 2.93
C ILE A 508 -8.05 29.85 3.70
N LEU A 509 -8.11 28.55 4.02
CA LEU A 509 -7.08 27.84 4.78
C LEU A 509 -6.17 27.03 3.85
N PHE A 510 -4.87 27.16 4.07
CA PHE A 510 -3.83 26.39 3.42
C PHE A 510 -3.00 25.65 4.45
N ILE A 511 -2.41 24.52 4.06
CA ILE A 511 -1.50 23.73 4.89
C ILE A 511 -0.15 23.67 4.20
N LEU A 512 0.87 24.18 4.87
CA LEU A 512 2.27 23.97 4.54
C LEU A 512 2.72 22.67 5.21
N ASN A 513 2.88 21.60 4.44
CA ASN A 513 3.27 20.29 4.96
C ASN A 513 4.79 20.12 4.92
N LYS A 514 5.34 19.46 5.94
CA LYS A 514 6.75 19.07 6.06
C LYS A 514 6.85 17.59 6.44
N ALA A 515 7.45 16.78 5.56
CA ALA A 515 7.82 15.40 5.88
C ALA A 515 9.33 15.18 5.76
N GLY A 516 9.92 14.58 6.78
CA GLY A 516 11.32 14.16 6.75
C GLY A 516 11.50 12.95 5.85
N VAL A 517 12.49 13.00 4.96
CA VAL A 517 12.98 11.86 4.20
C VAL A 517 14.28 11.39 4.85
N GLU A 518 14.33 10.11 5.23
CA GLU A 518 15.52 9.51 5.84
C GLU A 518 16.75 9.80 4.97
N SER A 519 17.78 10.37 5.60
CA SER A 519 19.12 10.68 5.04
C SER A 519 19.25 11.77 3.97
N ILE A 520 18.18 12.41 3.49
CA ILE A 520 18.27 13.35 2.35
C ILE A 520 17.82 14.79 2.69
N GLY A 521 16.67 14.99 3.33
CA GLY A 521 16.15 16.32 3.62
C GLY A 521 14.67 16.32 4.00
N ASN A 522 14.05 17.51 3.99
CA ASN A 522 12.62 17.69 4.21
C ASN A 522 11.92 17.94 2.88
N MET A 523 10.82 17.24 2.63
CA MET A 523 9.90 17.56 1.53
C MET A 523 8.85 18.55 2.02
N VAL A 524 8.63 19.61 1.25
CA VAL A 524 7.66 20.68 1.57
C VAL A 524 6.65 20.85 0.44
N THR A 525 5.37 20.97 0.80
CA THR A 525 4.25 21.22 -0.14
C THR A 525 3.23 22.18 0.48
N VAL A 526 2.47 22.87 -0.36
CA VAL A 526 1.31 23.69 0.05
C VAL A 526 0.04 23.07 -0.51
N THR A 527 -0.95 22.80 0.34
CA THR A 527 -2.28 22.29 -0.03
C THR A 527 -3.37 23.24 0.44
N CYS A 528 -4.47 23.33 -0.28
CA CYS A 528 -5.64 24.12 0.11
C CYS A 528 -6.67 23.22 0.81
N ILE A 529 -7.28 23.72 1.90
CA ILE A 529 -8.38 23.02 2.57
C ILE A 529 -9.69 23.40 1.88
N ALA A 530 -10.13 22.54 0.97
CA ALA A 530 -11.33 22.73 0.17
C ALA A 530 -11.85 21.36 -0.31
N PRO A 531 -13.11 21.27 -0.77
CA PRO A 531 -13.64 20.06 -1.40
C PRO A 531 -12.75 19.60 -2.55
N SER A 532 -12.41 18.31 -2.61
CA SER A 532 -11.49 17.76 -3.61
C SER A 532 -11.95 17.98 -5.06
N SER A 533 -13.25 18.16 -5.28
CA SER A 533 -13.86 18.42 -6.59
C SER A 533 -13.83 19.89 -7.01
N LEU A 534 -13.48 20.82 -6.10
CA LEU A 534 -13.36 22.23 -6.42
C LEU A 534 -12.22 22.43 -7.42
N LYS A 535 -12.53 23.04 -8.57
CA LYS A 535 -11.56 23.24 -9.66
C LYS A 535 -10.59 24.39 -9.42
N GLU A 536 -10.95 25.31 -8.53
CA GLU A 536 -10.14 26.47 -8.21
C GLU A 536 -8.84 26.03 -7.52
N LYS A 537 -7.70 26.48 -8.05
CA LYS A 537 -6.37 26.19 -7.54
C LYS A 537 -5.60 27.49 -7.41
N PHE A 538 -4.73 27.56 -6.42
CA PHE A 538 -3.91 28.73 -6.15
C PHE A 538 -2.49 28.46 -6.61
N LEU A 539 -1.93 29.39 -7.37
CA LEU A 539 -0.50 29.37 -7.67
C LEU A 539 0.25 29.70 -6.38
N TYR A 540 1.32 28.97 -6.11
CA TYR A 540 2.19 29.25 -4.98
C TYR A 540 3.66 29.13 -5.36
N ASP A 541 4.49 29.77 -4.57
CA ASP A 541 5.93 29.80 -4.71
C ASP A 541 6.57 29.60 -3.35
N LEU A 542 7.38 28.56 -3.26
CA LEU A 542 8.14 28.18 -2.08
C LEU A 542 9.61 28.44 -2.33
N ILE A 543 10.22 29.28 -1.51
CA ILE A 543 11.65 29.56 -1.57
C ILE A 543 12.29 29.17 -0.24
N SER A 544 13.39 28.42 -0.31
CA SER A 544 14.24 28.11 0.85
C SER A 544 15.66 28.57 0.61
N GLY A 545 16.15 29.45 1.46
CA GLY A 545 17.53 29.95 1.43
C GLY A 545 18.48 29.04 2.21
N SER A 546 19.71 28.88 1.73
CA SER A 546 20.77 28.22 2.51
C SER A 546 21.13 29.06 3.73
N ALA A 547 21.51 28.43 4.84
CA ALA A 547 21.92 29.12 6.07
C ALA A 547 23.09 30.12 5.88
N LYS A 548 23.85 30.02 4.79
CA LYS A 548 24.95 30.94 4.44
C LYS A 548 24.56 32.04 3.43
N GLY A 549 23.32 32.06 2.94
CA GLY A 549 22.83 33.02 1.96
C GLY A 549 23.37 32.85 0.53
N ILE A 550 24.10 31.77 0.24
CA ILE A 550 24.84 31.58 -1.02
C ILE A 550 23.96 30.96 -2.13
N SER A 551 22.93 30.20 -1.74
CA SER A 551 22.05 29.50 -2.68
C SER A 551 20.62 29.41 -2.16
N SER A 552 19.64 29.39 -3.06
CA SER A 552 18.23 29.16 -2.75
C SER A 552 17.65 28.03 -3.59
N LEU A 553 16.63 27.37 -3.07
CA LEU A 553 15.80 26.41 -3.78
C LEU A 553 14.42 27.02 -3.94
N ARG A 554 13.81 26.87 -5.12
CA ARG A 554 12.51 27.45 -5.44
C ARG A 554 11.61 26.41 -6.10
N LEU A 555 10.35 26.36 -5.69
CA LEU A 555 9.28 25.61 -6.36
C LEU A 555 8.11 26.54 -6.59
N LYS A 556 7.70 26.67 -7.84
CA LYS A 556 6.44 27.31 -8.24
C LYS A 556 5.49 26.22 -8.74
N SER A 557 4.33 26.06 -8.11
CA SER A 557 3.33 25.04 -8.49
C SER A 557 1.92 25.49 -8.08
N LEU A 558 0.92 24.64 -8.31
CA LEU A 558 -0.50 24.87 -7.98
C LEU A 558 -0.90 24.05 -6.76
N THR A 559 -1.74 24.61 -5.90
CA THR A 559 -2.30 23.87 -4.75
C THR A 559 -3.27 22.80 -5.22
N GLU A 560 -3.26 21.64 -4.56
CA GLU A 560 -4.36 20.68 -4.61
C GLU A 560 -5.31 20.88 -3.43
N ASN A 561 -6.58 20.54 -3.65
CA ASN A 561 -7.67 20.71 -2.69
C ASN A 561 -7.94 19.40 -1.94
N PHE A 562 -7.99 19.47 -0.61
CA PHE A 562 -8.36 18.35 0.25
C PHE A 562 -9.32 18.79 1.36
N PRO A 563 -10.37 18.01 1.70
CA PRO A 563 -11.39 18.38 2.69
C PRO A 563 -10.90 18.16 4.14
N GLY A 564 -9.66 18.55 4.43
CA GLY A 564 -9.01 18.40 5.73
C GLY A 564 -7.52 18.08 5.60
N ARG A 565 -6.92 17.60 6.70
CA ARG A 565 -5.52 17.21 6.72
C ARG A 565 -5.33 15.85 6.03
N VAL A 566 -4.34 15.77 5.14
CA VAL A 566 -3.90 14.51 4.53
C VAL A 566 -2.80 13.88 5.40
N GLU A 567 -3.03 12.68 5.92
CA GLU A 567 -1.98 11.88 6.57
C GLU A 567 -1.23 11.04 5.53
N GLY A 568 0.08 11.25 5.44
CA GLY A 568 0.93 10.65 4.40
C GLY A 568 1.24 11.64 3.26
N PHE A 569 2.17 11.27 2.37
CA PHE A 569 2.63 12.16 1.31
C PHE A 569 1.76 11.98 0.05
N PRO A 570 0.90 12.94 -0.32
CA PRO A 570 0.15 12.89 -1.58
C PRO A 570 1.11 13.00 -2.80
N PRO A 571 0.72 12.51 -3.98
CA PRO A 571 1.54 12.57 -5.20
C PRO A 571 1.52 13.99 -5.82
N LEU A 572 2.07 14.96 -5.08
CA LEU A 572 2.13 16.37 -5.46
C LEU A 572 3.53 16.77 -5.91
N ASP A 573 3.63 17.90 -6.61
CA ASP A 573 4.90 18.61 -6.74
C ASP A 573 5.38 19.04 -5.35
N PHE A 574 6.64 18.75 -5.02
CA PHE A 574 7.22 19.07 -3.72
C PHE A 574 8.62 19.66 -3.86
N LEU A 575 8.96 20.53 -2.91
CA LEU A 575 10.31 21.06 -2.80
C LEU A 575 11.08 20.19 -1.81
N LEU A 576 12.08 19.45 -2.30
CA LEU A 576 13.00 18.71 -1.45
C LEU A 576 14.12 19.63 -0.99
N ILE A 577 14.14 19.92 0.31
CA ILE A 577 15.09 20.82 0.95
C ILE A 577 16.10 19.97 1.72
N PRO A 578 17.35 19.85 1.25
CA PRO A 578 18.35 19.03 1.91
C PRO A 578 18.68 19.56 3.32
N TYR A 579 19.07 18.68 4.25
CA TYR A 579 19.34 19.08 5.64
C TYR A 579 20.38 20.21 5.81
N ARG A 580 21.26 20.40 4.83
CA ARG A 580 22.23 21.53 4.81
C ARG A 580 21.60 22.92 4.69
N PHE A 581 20.32 23.00 4.32
CA PHE A 581 19.54 24.25 4.23
C PHE A 581 18.83 24.59 5.55
N LEU A 582 18.88 23.70 6.55
CA LEU A 582 18.32 23.99 7.86
C LEU A 582 19.16 25.02 8.62
N GLY A 583 18.47 25.79 9.45
CA GLY A 583 19.10 26.72 10.38
C GLY A 583 19.95 26.00 11.44
N PRO A 584 20.74 26.75 12.22
CA PRO A 584 21.65 26.19 13.23
C PRO A 584 20.97 25.31 14.28
N SER A 585 19.69 25.58 14.57
CA SER A 585 18.83 24.85 15.50
C SER A 585 18.06 23.69 14.85
N GLY A 586 18.26 23.42 13.55
CA GLY A 586 17.49 22.44 12.78
C GLY A 586 16.14 22.96 12.26
N GLU A 587 15.86 24.25 12.41
CA GLU A 587 14.65 24.89 11.88
C GLU A 587 14.68 25.04 10.36
N LEU A 588 13.52 24.98 9.73
CA LEU A 588 13.35 25.16 8.29
C LEU A 588 12.75 26.53 8.01
N ASN A 589 13.55 27.42 7.42
CA ASN A 589 13.11 28.76 7.02
C ASN A 589 12.64 28.74 5.57
N LEU A 590 11.43 29.25 5.34
CA LEU A 590 10.74 29.28 4.07
C LEU A 590 10.17 30.67 3.82
N GLU A 591 10.20 31.08 2.56
CA GLU A 591 9.38 32.17 2.05
C GLU A 591 8.28 31.55 1.20
N VAL A 592 7.04 31.88 1.51
CA VAL A 592 5.83 31.35 0.87
C VAL A 592 5.06 32.51 0.27
N CYS A 593 4.80 32.48 -1.03
CA CYS A 593 3.90 33.40 -1.69
C CYS A 593 2.76 32.60 -2.33
N ILE A 594 1.51 32.99 -2.08
CA ILE A 594 0.32 32.39 -2.69
C ILE A 594 -0.40 33.49 -3.45
N TRP A 595 -0.73 33.25 -4.72
CA TRP A 595 -1.42 34.23 -5.56
C TRP A 595 -2.91 34.02 -5.54
N ASN A 596 -3.66 35.11 -5.64
CA ASN A 596 -5.09 35.07 -5.85
C ASN A 596 -5.38 34.54 -7.27
N SER A 597 -6.33 33.59 -7.36
CA SER A 597 -6.88 32.96 -8.57
C SER A 597 -7.26 33.95 -9.69
N THR A 598 -7.57 35.20 -9.34
CA THR A 598 -8.00 36.25 -10.28
C THR A 598 -6.91 36.87 -11.16
N GLU A 599 -5.62 36.58 -10.92
CA GLU A 599 -4.48 37.26 -11.57
C GLU A 599 -3.56 36.36 -12.42
N LEU A 600 -4.04 35.22 -12.95
CA LEU A 600 -3.29 34.47 -13.98
C LEU A 600 -3.34 35.19 -15.35
N GLY A 601 -2.77 36.39 -15.41
CA GLY A 601 -2.40 37.08 -16.64
C GLY A 601 -1.14 36.46 -17.23
N SER A 602 -1.29 35.93 -18.45
CA SER A 602 -0.27 35.80 -19.51
C SER A 602 1.19 35.92 -19.07
N ASP A 603 1.74 34.86 -18.46
CA ASP A 603 3.13 34.42 -18.62
C ASP A 603 3.36 33.20 -17.73
N CYS A 604 3.06 32.03 -18.27
CA CYS A 604 3.63 30.78 -17.79
C CYS A 604 3.93 29.89 -19.02
N PRO A 605 5.16 29.37 -19.13
CA PRO A 605 5.63 28.61 -20.31
C PRO A 605 5.00 27.22 -20.44
#